data_AF-A0A1F2SP89-F1
#
_entry.id   AF-A0A1F2SP89-F1
#
_cell.length_a   1.000
_cell.length_b   1.000
_cell.length_c   1.000
_cell.angle_alpha   90.00
_cell.angle_beta   90.00
_cell.angle_gamma   90.00
#
_symmetry.space_group_name_H-M   'P 1'
#
loop_
_entity.id
_entity.type
_entity.pdbx_description
1 polymer ?
#
loop_
_entity_poly.entity_id
_entity_poly.type
_entity_poly.pdbx_seq_one_letter_code
_entity_poly.pdbx_strand_id
1 'polypeptide(L)' 'MPLRKGSSQSVVSRNIKTLVDDWKKDGSIGTSHPPTKKKAIKQAVAIAMAKAGKSRNTQPRRRKASRV' A
#
# COMPACT_ATOMS: atom_id res chain seq x y z
N MET A 1 11.37 0.91 0.10
CA MET A 1 10.55 0.95 1.33
C MET A 1 10.25 -0.45 1.83
N PRO A 2 10.57 -0.77 3.10
CA PRO A 2 10.32 -2.08 3.68
C PRO A 2 8.86 -2.22 4.12
N LEU A 3 7.96 -2.47 3.16
CA LEU A 3 6.55 -2.77 3.47
C LEU A 3 6.38 -4.25 3.78
N ARG A 4 5.61 -4.54 4.84
CA ARG A 4 5.32 -5.91 5.27
C ARG A 4 4.46 -6.62 4.21
N LYS A 5 4.77 -7.89 3.97
CA LYS A 5 3.98 -8.78 3.10
C LYS A 5 2.71 -9.24 3.84
N GLY A 6 1.65 -9.48 3.08
CA GLY A 6 0.35 -9.95 3.60
C GLY A 6 -0.79 -8.97 3.32
N SER A 7 -2.02 -9.46 3.46
CA SER A 7 -3.26 -8.75 3.09
C SER A 7 -4.23 -8.53 4.26
N SER A 8 -3.82 -8.92 5.48
CA SER A 8 -4.61 -8.70 6.68
C SER A 8 -4.72 -7.21 7.01
N GLN A 9 -5.82 -6.83 7.67
CA GLN A 9 -6.04 -5.44 8.08
C GLN A 9 -4.91 -4.92 8.97
N SER A 10 -4.38 -5.76 9.87
CA SER A 10 -3.26 -5.39 10.74
C SER A 10 -1.96 -5.13 9.95
N VAL A 11 -1.70 -5.87 8.87
CA VAL A 11 -0.56 -5.63 7.97
C VAL A 11 -0.75 -4.34 7.20
N VAL A 12 -1.94 -4.11 6.64
CA VAL A 12 -2.29 -2.87 5.93
C VAL A 12 -2.12 -1.66 6.84
N SER A 13 -2.69 -1.68 8.05
CA SER A 13 -2.60 -0.56 9.00
C SER A 13 -1.17 -0.27 9.41
N ARG A 14 -0.33 -1.31 9.62
CA ARG A 14 1.10 -1.13 9.90
C ARG A 14 1.83 -0.51 8.72
N ASN A 15 1.55 -0.95 7.49
CA ASN A 15 2.14 -0.38 6.28
C ASN A 15 1.76 1.10 6.10
N ILE A 16 0.49 1.47 6.35
CA ILE A 16 0.04 2.88 6.30
C ILE A 16 0.79 3.70 7.36
N LYS A 17 0.91 3.19 8.59
CA LYS A 17 1.62 3.87 9.67
C LYS A 17 3.07 4.16 9.29
N THR A 18 3.80 3.15 8.80
CA THR A 18 5.19 3.32 8.34
C THR A 18 5.30 4.42 7.29
N LEU A 19 4.46 4.41 6.25
CA LEU A 19 4.51 5.40 5.16
C LEU A 19 4.21 6.83 5.65
N VAL A 20 3.27 6.98 6.59
CA VAL A 20 2.94 8.29 7.16
C VAL A 20 4.03 8.78 8.11
N ASP A 21 4.69 7.88 8.85
CA ASP A 21 5.79 8.24 9.73
C ASP A 21 7.05 8.62 8.93
N ASP A 22 7.33 7.95 7.81
CA ASP A 22 8.39 8.35 6.86
C ASP A 22 8.13 9.76 6.31
N TRP A 23 6.88 10.05 5.91
CA TRP A 23 6.49 11.40 5.46
C TRP A 23 6.66 12.47 6.55
N LYS A 24 6.36 12.16 7.81
CA LYS A 24 6.57 13.13 8.90
C LYS A 24 8.04 13.44 9.13
N LYS A 25 8.94 12.50 8.84
CA LYS A 25 10.39 12.67 9.03
C LYS A 25 11.01 13.40 7.85
N ASP A 26 10.75 12.93 6.65
CA ASP A 26 11.49 13.34 5.44
C ASP A 26 10.65 14.18 4.47
N GLY A 27 9.37 14.41 4.79
CA GLY A 27 8.44 15.11 3.89
C GLY A 27 8.04 14.27 2.65
N SER A 28 8.44 13.01 2.58
CA SER A 28 8.31 12.17 1.39
C SER A 28 7.74 10.79 1.69
N ILE A 29 7.09 10.21 0.69
CA ILE A 29 6.69 8.80 0.66
C ILE A 29 7.34 8.20 -0.59
N GLY A 30 8.53 7.63 -0.40
CA GLY A 30 9.32 7.06 -1.48
C GLY A 30 9.82 8.17 -2.39
N THR A 31 9.36 8.21 -3.63
CA THR A 31 9.69 9.28 -4.58
C THR A 31 8.68 10.43 -4.60
N SER A 32 7.52 10.27 -3.94
CA SER A 32 6.49 11.30 -3.89
C SER A 32 6.70 12.23 -2.71
N HIS A 33 6.41 13.52 -2.88
CA HIS A 33 6.49 14.54 -1.83
C HIS A 33 5.11 15.19 -1.62
N PRO A 34 4.19 14.53 -0.89
CA PRO A 34 2.87 15.08 -0.64
C PRO A 34 2.98 16.36 0.20
N PRO A 35 2.37 17.49 -0.22
CA PRO A 35 2.50 18.75 0.51
C PRO A 35 1.70 18.80 1.81
N THR A 36 0.77 17.85 2.02
CA THR A 36 -0.07 17.82 3.22
C THR A 36 -0.24 16.41 3.76
N LYS A 37 -0.46 16.31 5.07
CA LYS A 37 -0.72 15.04 5.77
C LYS A 37 -1.89 14.28 5.16
N LYS A 38 -2.95 14.97 4.73
CA LYS A 38 -4.12 14.35 4.08
C LYS A 38 -3.74 13.69 2.76
N LYS A 39 -2.89 14.32 1.94
CA LYS A 39 -2.38 13.74 0.69
C LYS A 39 -1.43 12.58 0.96
N ALA A 40 -0.57 12.70 1.96
CA ALA A 40 0.32 11.61 2.42
C ALA A 40 -0.47 10.36 2.84
N ILE A 41 -1.52 10.53 3.64
CA ILE A 41 -2.39 9.40 4.06
C ILE A 41 -3.06 8.74 2.85
N LYS A 42 -3.61 9.51 1.90
CA LYS A 42 -4.22 8.95 0.68
C LYS A 42 -3.23 8.10 -0.12
N GLN A 43 -2.01 8.61 -0.31
CA GLN A 43 -0.94 7.90 -1.01
C GLN A 43 -0.52 6.64 -0.25
N ALA A 44 -0.36 6.74 1.07
CA ALA A 44 -0.01 5.61 1.94
C ALA A 44 -1.05 4.49 1.86
N VAL A 45 -2.34 4.83 1.90
CA VAL A 45 -3.45 3.87 1.75
C VAL A 45 -3.40 3.19 0.38
N ALA A 46 -3.20 3.95 -0.70
CA ALA A 46 -3.11 3.39 -2.05
C ALA A 46 -1.97 2.38 -2.18
N ILE A 47 -0.77 2.74 -1.70
CA ILE A 47 0.41 1.87 -1.72
C ILE A 47 0.18 0.62 -0.85
N ALA A 48 -0.39 0.77 0.35
CA ALA A 48 -0.65 -0.35 1.26
C ALA A 48 -1.69 -1.34 0.67
N MET A 49 -2.75 -0.83 0.05
CA MET A 49 -3.77 -1.63 -0.64
C MET A 49 -3.19 -2.36 -1.86
N ALA A 50 -2.37 -1.67 -2.67
CA ALA A 50 -1.68 -2.26 -3.80
C ALA A 50 -0.75 -3.40 -3.35
N LYS A 51 0.01 -3.18 -2.26
CA LYS A 51 0.90 -4.19 -1.68
C LYS A 51 0.13 -5.40 -1.12
N ALA A 52 -1.06 -5.17 -0.58
CA ALA A 52 -1.95 -6.22 -0.08
C ALA A 52 -2.63 -7.03 -1.19
N GLY A 53 -2.42 -6.68 -2.47
CA GLY A 53 -3.11 -7.31 -3.60
C GLY A 53 -4.60 -6.99 -3.67
N LYS A 54 -5.05 -5.93 -2.99
CA LYS A 54 -6.45 -5.46 -2.93
C LYS A 54 -6.66 -4.20 -3.77
N SER A 55 -6.06 -4.13 -4.96
CA SER A 55 -6.36 -3.04 -5.89
C SER A 55 -7.73 -3.29 -6.55
N ARG A 56 -8.62 -2.28 -6.52
CA ARG A 56 -9.98 -2.36 -7.10
C ARG A 56 -10.01 -2.68 -8.60
N ASN A 57 -8.87 -2.60 -9.29
CA ASN A 57 -8.76 -2.83 -10.74
C ASN A 57 -8.27 -4.23 -11.13
N THR A 58 -8.18 -5.17 -10.18
CA THR A 58 -7.92 -6.58 -10.53
C THR A 58 -9.27 -7.28 -10.66
N GLN A 59 -9.87 -7.20 -11.86
CA GLN A 59 -10.83 -8.20 -12.32
C GLN A 59 -10.30 -9.61 -11.99
N PRO A 60 -11.16 -10.62 -11.72
CA PRO A 60 -10.71 -11.94 -11.36
C PRO A 60 -9.82 -12.49 -12.48
N ARG A 61 -8.51 -12.53 -12.26
CA ARG A 61 -7.65 -13.39 -13.07
C ARG A 61 -8.13 -14.80 -12.78
N ARG A 62 -8.95 -15.32 -13.69
CA ARG A 62 -9.11 -16.75 -13.95
C ARG A 62 -7.73 -17.39 -13.77
N ARG A 63 -7.50 -18.03 -12.63
CA ARG A 63 -6.50 -19.08 -12.53
C ARG A 63 -7.12 -20.30 -13.19
N LYS A 64 -7.16 -20.31 -14.53
CA LYS A 64 -7.20 -21.59 -15.24
C LYS A 64 -5.80 -22.17 -15.13
N ALA A 65 -5.64 -23.20 -14.31
CA ALA A 65 -4.84 -24.38 -14.61
C ALA A 65 -4.80 -25.29 -13.37
N SER A 66 -5.50 -26.42 -13.43
CA SER A 66 -4.82 -27.72 -13.38
C SER A 66 -5.52 -28.64 -14.37
N ARG A 67 -4.76 -28.99 -15.39
CA ARG A 67 -4.96 -30.09 -16.32
C ARG A 67 -4.32 -31.30 -15.66
N VAL A 68 -5.09 -32.32 -15.30
CA VAL A 68 -4.84 -33.76 -15.54
C VAL A 68 -6.20 -34.45 -15.52
#